data_AF-A0A443K227-F1
#
_entry.id   AF-A0A443K227-F1
#
_cell.length_a   1.000
_cell.length_b   1.000
_cell.length_c   1.000
_cell.angle_alpha   90.00
_cell.angle_beta   90.00
_cell.angle_gamma   90.00
#
_symmetry.space_group_name_H-M   'P 1'
#
loop_
_entity.id
_entity.type
_entity.pdbx_description
1 polymer ?
#
loop_
_entity_poly.entity_id
_entity_poly.type
_entity_poly.pdbx_seq_one_letter_code
_entity_poly.pdbx_strand_id
1 'polypeptide(L)'
;MTRRAGSKPADVARDNRQAVWDALRETGSQWRTILGLSDQLRIARKTVDDYLIGLAAAGYVERRNLDDRYQTVEVRLIRDLGYHAPRVRKDGTPVTQGAGVTNMWRSMRLLGTFNIIDISAHSTTPSVSVALETAQSYCSILLATGYLRVVTKADPVKGRRAVYRLIRDDGPKAPMIQRVKQVYDPNTGAVYRKAGQE
;
A
#
# COMPACT_ATOMS: atom_id res chain seq x y z
N MET A 1 -34.01 -2.44 -9.74
CA MET A 1 -32.55 -2.50 -9.96
C MET A 1 -31.89 -1.36 -9.19
N THR A 2 -31.40 -1.62 -7.98
CA THR A 2 -30.88 -0.58 -7.08
C THR A 2 -29.43 -0.27 -7.43
N ARG A 3 -29.17 0.93 -7.97
CA ARG A 3 -27.81 1.42 -8.24
C ARG A 3 -27.06 1.53 -6.90
N ARG A 4 -26.00 0.73 -6.73
CA ARG A 4 -25.04 0.89 -5.63
C ARG A 4 -24.38 2.26 -5.78
N ALA A 5 -24.55 3.13 -4.78
CA ALA A 5 -23.85 4.39 -4.69
C ALA A 5 -22.35 4.14 -4.79
N GLY A 6 -21.69 4.87 -5.70
CA GLY A 6 -20.25 4.76 -5.91
C GLY A 6 -19.49 5.01 -4.61
N SER A 7 -18.61 4.09 -4.25
CA SER A 7 -17.70 4.25 -3.13
C SER A 7 -16.91 5.55 -3.30
N LYS A 8 -16.86 6.38 -2.25
CA LYS A 8 -16.04 7.59 -2.20
C LYS A 8 -14.60 7.26 -2.64
N PRO A 9 -13.91 8.15 -3.38
CA PRO A 9 -12.52 7.95 -3.77
C PRO A 9 -11.67 7.65 -2.53
N ALA A 10 -10.87 6.59 -2.61
CA ALA A 10 -10.14 6.03 -1.47
C ALA A 10 -9.16 7.03 -0.82
N ASP A 11 -8.78 8.10 -1.52
CA ASP A 11 -7.81 9.09 -1.08
C ASP A 11 -8.35 10.18 -0.13
N VAL A 12 -9.68 10.35 0.02
CA VAL A 12 -10.29 11.38 0.89
C VAL A 12 -10.96 10.78 2.14
N ALA A 13 -11.15 9.46 2.17
CA ALA A 13 -11.68 8.78 3.35
C ALA A 13 -10.56 8.61 4.38
N ARG A 14 -10.80 9.04 5.63
CA ARG A 14 -9.94 8.72 6.79
C ARG A 14 -9.52 7.26 6.72
N ASP A 15 -8.21 6.99 6.74
CA ASP A 15 -7.73 5.62 6.76
C ASP A 15 -8.05 5.00 8.12
N ASN A 16 -9.22 4.37 8.19
CA ASN A 16 -9.73 3.73 9.40
C ASN A 16 -8.79 2.66 9.92
N ARG A 17 -7.98 2.01 9.06
CA ARG A 17 -7.01 1.01 9.50
C ARG A 17 -5.84 1.69 10.20
N GLN A 18 -5.32 2.77 9.60
CA GLN A 18 -4.28 3.59 10.21
C GLN A 18 -4.71 4.12 11.58
N ALA A 19 -5.93 4.68 11.67
CA ALA A 19 -6.45 5.19 12.95
C ALA A 19 -6.59 4.11 14.04
N VAL A 20 -7.06 2.90 13.68
CA VAL A 20 -7.13 1.78 14.64
C VAL A 20 -5.74 1.32 15.05
N TRP A 21 -4.80 1.25 14.11
CA TRP A 21 -3.42 0.84 14.37
C TRP A 21 -2.69 1.82 15.29
N ASP A 22 -2.81 3.12 15.04
CA ASP A 22 -2.20 4.16 15.88
C ASP A 22 -2.76 4.09 17.31
N ALA A 23 -4.07 3.92 17.47
CA ALA A 23 -4.70 3.77 18.78
C ALA A 23 -4.24 2.52 19.54
N LEU A 24 -3.93 1.43 18.85
CA LEU A 24 -3.34 0.23 19.46
C LEU A 24 -1.89 0.49 19.89
N ARG A 25 -1.10 1.18 19.05
CA ARG A 25 0.30 1.51 19.34
C ARG A 25 0.45 2.49 20.51
N GLU A 26 -0.43 3.48 20.61
CA GLU A 26 -0.48 4.43 21.73
C GLU A 26 -0.65 3.72 23.09
N THR A 27 -1.44 2.65 23.12
CA THR A 27 -1.69 1.86 24.35
C THR A 27 -0.79 0.64 24.51
N GLY A 28 0.03 0.31 23.50
CA GLY A 28 0.96 -0.82 23.52
C GLY A 28 0.29 -2.14 23.92
N SER A 29 0.84 -2.80 24.94
CA SER A 29 0.38 -4.11 25.41
C SER A 29 -0.85 -4.09 26.32
N GLN A 30 -1.50 -2.94 26.50
CA GLN A 30 -2.72 -2.82 27.29
C GLN A 30 -3.93 -3.40 26.55
N TRP A 31 -4.85 -4.01 27.31
CA TRP A 31 -6.11 -4.53 26.78
C TRP A 31 -7.10 -3.40 26.51
N ARG A 32 -7.77 -3.47 25.35
CA ARG A 32 -8.77 -2.50 24.90
C ARG A 32 -10.01 -3.21 24.41
N THR A 33 -11.19 -2.75 24.79
CA THR A 33 -12.44 -3.28 24.26
C THR A 33 -12.67 -2.80 22.82
N ILE A 34 -13.24 -3.65 21.97
CA ILE A 34 -13.60 -3.26 20.60
C ILE A 34 -14.60 -2.10 20.60
N LEU A 35 -15.52 -2.09 21.58
CA LEU A 35 -16.49 -1.01 21.75
C LEU A 35 -15.79 0.32 22.11
N GLY A 36 -14.84 0.31 23.04
CA GLY A 36 -14.07 1.50 23.39
C GLY A 36 -13.28 2.08 22.22
N LEU A 37 -12.68 1.22 21.38
CA LEU A 37 -11.99 1.65 20.15
C LEU A 37 -12.97 2.24 19.13
N SER A 38 -14.12 1.60 18.94
CA SER A 38 -15.19 2.07 18.05
C SER A 38 -15.66 3.48 18.44
N ASP A 39 -15.94 3.70 19.72
CA ASP A 39 -16.46 4.96 20.23
C ASP A 39 -15.41 6.07 20.21
N GLN A 40 -14.18 5.78 20.66
CA GLN A 40 -13.06 6.73 20.63
C GLN A 40 -12.78 7.20 19.20
N LEU A 41 -12.73 6.28 18.24
CA LEU A 41 -12.34 6.59 16.86
C LEU A 41 -13.52 7.05 16.00
N ARG A 42 -14.76 6.92 16.48
CA ARG A 42 -16.00 7.13 15.70
C ARG A 42 -16.01 6.30 14.40
N ILE A 43 -15.55 5.06 14.49
CA ILE A 43 -15.54 4.09 13.40
C ILE A 43 -16.55 3.01 13.75
N ALA A 44 -17.34 2.54 12.78
CA ALA A 44 -18.33 1.49 13.03
C ALA A 44 -17.67 0.24 13.65
N ARG A 45 -18.24 -0.28 14.75
CA ARG A 45 -17.75 -1.46 15.48
C ARG A 45 -17.38 -2.62 14.55
N LYS A 46 -18.24 -2.90 13.55
CA LYS A 46 -17.99 -3.96 12.56
C LYS A 46 -16.71 -3.73 11.75
N THR A 47 -16.41 -2.49 11.37
CA THR A 47 -15.21 -2.14 10.60
C THR A 47 -13.94 -2.31 11.45
N VAL A 48 -13.99 -1.90 12.72
CA VAL A 48 -12.90 -2.13 13.68
C VAL A 48 -12.70 -3.63 13.87
N ASP A 49 -13.76 -4.37 14.15
CA ASP A 49 -13.72 -5.80 14.41
C ASP A 49 -13.20 -6.60 13.20
N ASP A 50 -13.72 -6.35 11.99
CA ASP A 50 -13.27 -7.01 10.75
C ASP A 50 -11.76 -6.82 10.52
N TYR A 51 -11.21 -5.66 10.93
CA TYR A 51 -9.76 -5.40 10.84
C TYR A 51 -8.98 -6.12 11.94
N LEU A 52 -9.45 -6.06 13.19
CA LEU A 52 -8.82 -6.75 14.33
C LEU A 52 -8.82 -8.28 14.17
N ILE A 53 -9.83 -8.87 13.53
CA ILE A 53 -9.85 -10.30 13.18
C ILE A 53 -8.65 -10.64 12.30
N GLY A 54 -8.41 -9.85 11.25
CA GLY A 54 -7.28 -10.06 10.35
C GLY A 54 -5.94 -9.88 11.05
N LEU A 55 -5.81 -8.87 11.91
CA LEU A 55 -4.58 -8.66 12.69
C LEU A 55 -4.31 -9.80 13.68
N ALA A 56 -5.37 -10.39 14.26
CA ALA A 56 -5.23 -11.52 15.17
C ALA A 56 -4.79 -12.78 14.43
N ALA A 57 -5.42 -13.06 13.28
CA ALA A 57 -5.02 -14.17 12.43
C ALA A 57 -3.58 -14.02 11.88
N ALA A 58 -3.12 -12.78 11.68
CA ALA A 58 -1.74 -12.49 11.28
C ALA A 58 -0.72 -12.51 12.45
N GLY A 59 -1.18 -12.70 13.69
CA GLY A 59 -0.34 -12.72 14.88
C GLY A 59 0.20 -11.36 15.31
N TYR A 60 -0.48 -10.26 14.98
CA TYR A 60 -0.10 -8.91 15.40
C TYR A 60 -0.80 -8.43 16.66
N VAL A 61 -2.02 -8.93 16.89
CA VAL A 61 -2.80 -8.64 18.09
C VAL A 61 -3.30 -9.93 18.71
N GLU A 62 -3.55 -9.91 20.01
CA GLU A 62 -4.21 -11.00 20.72
C GLU A 62 -5.63 -10.59 21.08
N ARG A 63 -6.59 -11.52 20.95
CA ARG A 63 -8.00 -11.29 21.27
C ARG A 63 -8.42 -12.23 22.40
N ARG A 64 -9.24 -11.72 23.33
CA ARG A 64 -9.87 -12.53 24.37
C ARG A 64 -11.30 -12.08 24.62
N ASN A 65 -12.14 -13.01 25.09
CA ASN A 65 -13.45 -12.67 25.62
C ASN A 65 -13.30 -12.33 27.10
N LEU A 66 -13.78 -11.14 27.49
CA LEU A 66 -13.81 -10.70 28.88
C LEU A 66 -15.04 -11.26 29.61
N ASP A 67 -16.17 -11.36 28.91
CA ASP A 67 -17.41 -11.92 29.44
C ASP A 67 -18.18 -12.66 28.33
N ASP A 68 -18.46 -13.94 28.55
CA ASP A 68 -19.25 -14.80 27.65
C ASP A 68 -20.73 -14.40 27.58
N ARG A 69 -21.28 -13.77 28.63
CA ARG A 69 -22.68 -13.29 28.65
C ARG A 69 -22.89 -12.06 27.77
N TYR A 70 -21.97 -11.11 27.79
CA TYR A 70 -22.09 -9.85 27.02
C TYR A 70 -21.25 -9.85 25.73
N GLN A 71 -20.53 -10.94 25.45
CA GLN A 71 -19.64 -11.07 24.30
C GLN A 71 -18.68 -9.88 24.18
N THR A 72 -18.15 -9.42 25.32
CA THR A 72 -17.20 -8.32 25.34
C THR A 72 -15.85 -8.85 24.92
N VAL A 73 -15.38 -8.41 23.75
CA VAL A 73 -14.08 -8.80 23.21
C VAL A 73 -13.07 -7.69 23.50
N GLU A 74 -11.92 -8.09 24.04
CA GLU A 74 -10.76 -7.25 24.21
C GLU A 74 -9.65 -7.64 23.25
N VAL A 75 -8.84 -6.66 22.88
CA VAL A 75 -7.68 -6.81 22.03
C VAL A 75 -6.46 -6.13 22.67
N ARG A 76 -5.27 -6.69 22.46
CA ARG A 76 -3.99 -6.02 22.78
C ARG A 76 -2.99 -6.18 21.65
N LEU A 77 -2.09 -5.21 21.51
CA LEU A 77 -0.98 -5.30 20.56
C LEU A 77 0.10 -6.24 21.11
N ILE A 78 0.51 -7.22 20.31
CA ILE A 78 1.61 -8.15 20.65
C ILE A 78 2.84 -7.95 19.78
N ARG A 79 2.68 -7.44 18.55
CA ARG A 79 3.78 -7.16 17.63
C ARG A 79 3.55 -5.85 16.89
N ASP A 80 4.42 -4.88 17.15
CA ASP A 80 4.45 -3.61 16.43
C ASP A 80 5.26 -3.75 15.12
N LEU A 81 4.67 -3.36 14.00
CA LEU A 81 5.27 -3.31 12.66
C LEU A 81 5.67 -1.88 12.24
N GLY A 82 5.63 -0.93 13.16
CA GLY A 82 5.97 0.47 12.95
C GLY A 82 4.78 1.33 12.56
N TYR A 83 5.06 2.44 11.88
CA TYR A 83 4.07 3.49 11.65
C TYR A 83 2.89 3.04 10.78
N HIS A 84 3.13 2.32 9.69
CA HIS A 84 2.07 2.00 8.75
C HIS A 84 1.22 0.81 9.20
N ALA A 85 -0.10 0.99 9.19
CA ALA A 85 -1.05 -0.07 9.49
C ALA A 85 -0.87 -1.29 8.56
N PRO A 86 -0.70 -2.51 9.13
CA PRO A 86 -0.60 -3.73 8.35
C PRO A 86 -1.86 -3.95 7.52
N ARG A 87 -1.71 -4.17 6.21
CA ARG A 87 -2.83 -4.54 5.34
C ARG A 87 -2.95 -6.06 5.32
N VAL A 88 -3.93 -6.58 6.03
CA VAL A 88 -4.19 -8.02 6.15
C VAL A 88 -5.62 -8.35 5.74
N ARG A 89 -5.81 -9.54 5.17
CA ARG A 89 -7.12 -10.15 4.97
C ARG A 89 -7.62 -10.74 6.29
N LYS A 90 -8.89 -11.16 6.32
CA LYS A 90 -9.50 -11.78 7.52
C LYS A 90 -8.83 -13.07 7.95
N ASP A 91 -8.22 -13.80 7.01
CA ASP A 91 -7.45 -15.01 7.25
C ASP A 91 -6.02 -14.75 7.75
N GLY A 92 -5.64 -13.48 7.96
CA GLY A 92 -4.30 -13.08 8.39
C GLY A 92 -3.28 -12.94 7.27
N THR A 93 -3.62 -13.30 6.03
CA THR A 93 -2.68 -13.17 4.90
C THR A 93 -2.47 -11.70 4.53
N PRO A 94 -1.23 -11.29 4.18
CA PRO A 94 -0.96 -9.92 3.76
C PRO A 94 -1.66 -9.58 2.43
N VAL A 95 -2.21 -8.38 2.36
CA VAL A 95 -2.75 -7.81 1.11
C VAL A 95 -1.58 -7.24 0.31
N THR A 96 -1.08 -8.05 -0.61
CA THR A 96 0.05 -7.69 -1.49
C THR A 96 -0.35 -6.82 -2.67
N GLN A 97 -1.65 -6.68 -2.95
CA GLN A 97 -2.14 -5.88 -4.07
C GLN A 97 -1.76 -4.40 -3.91
N GLY A 98 -0.96 -3.89 -4.85
CA GLY A 98 -0.41 -2.54 -4.85
C GLY A 98 0.83 -2.35 -3.97
N ALA A 99 1.20 -3.34 -3.14
CA ALA A 99 2.40 -3.27 -2.31
C ALA A 99 3.67 -3.31 -3.16
N GLY A 100 3.70 -4.16 -4.21
CA GLY A 100 4.82 -4.19 -5.16
C GLY A 100 5.04 -2.85 -5.85
N VAL A 101 3.96 -2.17 -6.29
CA VAL A 101 4.03 -0.83 -6.89
C VAL A 101 4.56 0.21 -5.90
N THR A 102 4.10 0.16 -4.65
CA THR A 102 4.58 1.05 -3.59
C THR A 102 6.07 0.85 -3.31
N ASN A 103 6.52 -0.41 -3.22
CA ASN A 103 7.93 -0.74 -3.02
C ASN A 103 8.78 -0.26 -4.21
N MET A 104 8.32 -0.48 -5.44
CA MET A 104 8.99 0.03 -6.65
C MET A 104 9.14 1.55 -6.60
N TRP A 105 8.08 2.27 -6.29
CA TRP A 105 8.14 3.73 -6.17
C TRP A 105 9.13 4.20 -5.11
N ARG A 106 9.12 3.58 -3.93
CA ARG A 106 10.08 3.88 -2.85
C ARG A 106 11.52 3.62 -3.30
N SER A 107 11.78 2.49 -3.95
CA SER A 107 13.11 2.15 -4.51
C SER A 107 13.55 3.16 -5.55
N MET A 108 12.66 3.58 -6.46
CA MET A 108 12.97 4.59 -7.49
C MET A 108 13.36 5.93 -6.88
N ARG A 109 12.63 6.38 -5.86
CA ARG A 109 12.92 7.64 -5.14
C ARG A 109 14.23 7.57 -4.36
N LEU A 110 14.53 6.42 -3.75
CA LEU A 110 15.78 6.21 -3.02
C LEU A 110 17.00 6.19 -3.95
N LEU A 111 16.92 5.47 -5.08
CA LEU A 111 18.04 5.30 -6.00
C LEU A 111 18.23 6.52 -6.92
N GLY A 112 17.15 7.17 -7.35
CA GLY A 112 17.15 8.30 -8.28
C GLY A 112 17.51 7.93 -9.73
N THR A 113 18.55 7.12 -9.93
CA THR A 113 18.98 6.55 -11.22
C THR A 113 19.19 5.05 -11.07
N PHE A 114 18.60 4.25 -11.96
CA PHE A 114 18.53 2.80 -11.78
C PHE A 114 18.29 2.06 -13.11
N ASN A 115 18.58 0.76 -13.12
CA ASN A 115 18.09 -0.18 -14.13
C ASN A 115 16.89 -1.00 -13.59
N ILE A 116 16.25 -1.80 -14.45
CA ILE A 116 15.03 -2.57 -14.08
C ILE A 116 15.34 -3.66 -13.04
N ILE A 117 16.52 -4.26 -13.10
CA ILE A 117 16.94 -5.31 -12.16
C ILE A 117 17.09 -4.71 -10.77
N ASP A 118 17.69 -3.53 -10.67
CA ASP A 118 17.83 -2.81 -9.40
C ASP A 118 16.45 -2.60 -8.76
N ILE A 119 15.47 -2.13 -9.54
CA ILE A 119 14.11 -1.93 -9.05
C ILE A 119 13.46 -3.24 -8.60
N SER A 120 13.56 -4.31 -9.38
CA SER A 120 13.00 -5.61 -8.99
C SER A 120 13.63 -6.14 -7.70
N ALA A 121 14.95 -6.03 -7.56
CA ALA A 121 15.69 -6.49 -6.39
C ALA A 121 15.37 -5.66 -5.13
N HIS A 122 15.48 -4.33 -5.22
CA HIS A 122 15.25 -3.42 -4.08
C HIS A 122 13.79 -3.37 -3.62
N SER A 123 12.85 -3.71 -4.51
CA SER A 123 11.42 -3.66 -4.19
C SER A 123 10.87 -4.98 -3.66
N THR A 124 11.66 -6.05 -3.76
CA THR A 124 11.32 -7.36 -3.23
C THR A 124 11.59 -7.39 -1.72
N THR A 125 10.62 -7.89 -0.97
CA THR A 125 10.66 -8.06 0.49
C THR A 125 10.20 -9.48 0.83
N PRO A 126 10.44 -10.00 2.05
CA PRO A 126 9.97 -11.33 2.44
C PRO A 126 8.46 -11.55 2.24
N SER A 127 7.66 -10.48 2.33
CA SER A 127 6.19 -10.52 2.17
C SER A 127 5.70 -10.20 0.76
N VAL A 128 6.53 -9.58 -0.09
CA VAL A 128 6.12 -9.06 -1.41
C VAL A 128 7.24 -9.29 -2.41
N SER A 129 7.03 -10.20 -3.36
CA SER A 129 7.95 -10.42 -4.47
C SER A 129 7.59 -9.55 -5.67
N VAL A 130 8.58 -8.90 -6.27
CA VAL A 130 8.42 -8.08 -7.48
C VAL A 130 9.19 -8.74 -8.63
N ALA A 131 8.46 -9.40 -9.52
CA ALA A 131 9.02 -10.00 -10.73
C ALA A 131 9.60 -8.93 -11.67
N LEU A 132 10.65 -9.29 -12.41
CA LEU A 132 11.33 -8.40 -13.35
C LEU A 132 10.38 -7.82 -14.42
N GLU A 133 9.47 -8.64 -14.93
CA GLU A 133 8.45 -8.25 -15.92
C GLU A 133 7.47 -7.21 -15.38
N THR A 134 7.15 -7.29 -14.08
CA THR A 134 6.30 -6.31 -13.40
C THR A 134 7.02 -4.97 -13.28
N ALA A 135 8.30 -5.00 -12.87
CA ALA A 135 9.14 -3.81 -12.82
C ALA A 135 9.32 -3.17 -14.20
N GLN A 136 9.55 -3.98 -15.23
CA GLN A 136 9.68 -3.51 -16.61
C GLN A 136 8.39 -2.84 -17.09
N SER A 137 7.24 -3.49 -16.88
CA SER A 137 5.94 -2.95 -17.26
C SER A 137 5.66 -1.61 -16.57
N TYR A 138 5.95 -1.53 -15.27
CA TYR A 138 5.78 -0.30 -14.48
C TYR A 138 6.69 0.82 -14.97
N CYS A 139 7.99 0.56 -15.13
CA CYS A 139 8.97 1.54 -15.65
C CYS A 139 8.60 2.03 -17.05
N SER A 140 8.11 1.14 -17.92
CA SER A 140 7.72 1.48 -19.29
C SER A 140 6.55 2.47 -19.32
N ILE A 141 5.55 2.28 -18.45
CA ILE A 141 4.40 3.19 -18.35
C ILE A 141 4.81 4.53 -17.74
N LEU A 142 5.65 4.53 -16.70
CA LEU A 142 6.17 5.76 -16.10
C LEU A 142 7.06 6.55 -17.06
N LEU A 143 7.87 5.89 -17.88
CA LEU A 143 8.62 6.53 -18.96
C LEU A 143 7.68 7.16 -19.98
N ALA A 144 6.66 6.42 -20.42
CA ALA A 144 5.69 6.86 -21.42
C ALA A 144 4.85 8.07 -20.95
N THR A 145 4.67 8.23 -19.64
CA THR A 145 3.87 9.30 -19.01
C THR A 145 4.73 10.42 -18.42
N GLY A 146 6.05 10.40 -18.63
CA GLY A 146 6.93 11.51 -18.26
C GLY A 146 7.38 11.54 -16.80
N TYR A 147 7.32 10.41 -16.08
CA TYR A 147 7.92 10.26 -14.75
C TYR A 147 9.39 9.89 -14.80
N LEU A 148 9.77 9.12 -15.82
CA LEU A 148 11.15 8.66 -16.02
C LEU A 148 11.72 9.26 -17.30
N ARG A 149 13.04 9.34 -17.35
CA ARG A 149 13.81 9.60 -18.58
C ARG A 149 14.87 8.52 -18.75
N VAL A 150 15.12 8.12 -19.99
CA VAL A 150 16.25 7.24 -20.34
C VAL A 150 17.55 8.04 -20.27
N VAL A 151 18.48 7.60 -19.43
CA VAL A 151 19.86 8.12 -19.34
C VAL A 151 20.74 7.37 -20.32
N THR A 152 20.65 6.04 -20.30
CA THR A 152 21.43 5.15 -21.17
C THR A 152 20.48 4.19 -21.86
N LYS A 153 20.57 4.12 -23.19
CA LYS A 153 19.79 3.14 -23.97
C LYS A 153 20.35 1.74 -23.76
N ALA A 154 19.47 0.74 -23.76
CA ALA A 154 19.90 -0.65 -23.80
C ALA A 154 20.66 -0.93 -25.09
N ASP A 155 21.71 -1.74 -25.00
CA ASP A 155 22.49 -2.24 -26.12
C ASP A 155 22.63 -3.76 -25.95
N PRO A 156 21.78 -4.55 -26.62
CA PRO A 156 21.79 -6.00 -26.52
C PRO A 156 23.11 -6.62 -27.00
N VAL A 157 23.75 -6.03 -28.01
CA VAL A 157 25.00 -6.54 -28.59
C VAL A 157 26.14 -6.48 -27.57
N LYS A 158 26.17 -5.40 -26.77
CA LYS A 158 27.16 -5.20 -25.70
C LYS A 158 26.68 -5.65 -24.32
N GLY A 159 25.52 -6.29 -24.22
CA GLY A 159 24.92 -6.70 -22.94
C GLY A 159 24.57 -5.55 -21.98
N ARG A 160 24.54 -4.31 -22.47
CA ARG A 160 24.30 -3.12 -21.63
C ARG A 160 22.81 -2.91 -21.45
N ARG A 161 22.38 -2.74 -20.21
CA ARG A 161 20.98 -2.50 -19.85
C ARG A 161 20.61 -1.02 -19.95
N ALA A 162 19.32 -0.76 -20.15
CA ALA A 162 18.80 0.60 -20.08
C ALA A 162 18.89 1.12 -18.65
N VAL A 163 19.30 2.39 -18.52
CA VAL A 163 19.33 3.12 -17.24
C VAL A 163 18.33 4.25 -17.32
N TYR A 164 17.48 4.34 -16.31
CA TYR A 164 16.43 5.34 -16.15
C TYR A 164 16.78 6.29 -15.01
N ARG A 165 16.29 7.52 -15.10
CA ARG A 165 16.33 8.49 -14.03
C ARG A 165 14.91 8.94 -13.71
N LEU A 166 14.59 9.00 -12.42
CA LEU A 166 13.37 9.62 -11.93
C LEU A 166 13.47 11.14 -12.13
N ILE A 167 12.55 11.71 -12.90
CA ILE A 167 12.53 13.15 -13.22
C ILE A 167 11.32 13.87 -12.62
N ARG A 168 10.33 13.12 -12.13
CA ARG A 168 9.15 13.63 -11.44
C ARG A 168 8.96 12.83 -10.16
N ASP A 169 9.06 13.51 -9.02
CA ASP A 169 8.75 12.98 -7.70
C ASP A 169 7.66 13.85 -7.06
N ASP A 170 6.42 13.52 -7.38
CA ASP A 170 5.23 14.26 -6.92
C ASP A 170 4.86 13.92 -5.45
N GLY A 171 5.56 12.97 -4.81
CA GLY A 171 5.38 12.66 -3.38
C GLY A 171 5.50 11.19 -2.99
N PRO A 172 5.21 10.86 -1.72
CA PRO A 172 5.42 9.53 -1.16
C PRO A 172 4.44 8.47 -1.67
N LYS A 173 3.26 8.85 -2.17
CA LYS A 173 2.30 7.89 -2.73
C LYS A 173 2.70 7.52 -4.16
N ALA A 174 2.66 6.24 -4.48
CA ALA A 174 3.05 5.76 -5.80
C ALA A 174 2.03 6.13 -6.89
N PRO A 175 2.48 6.57 -8.09
CA PRO A 175 1.59 6.80 -9.22
C PRO A 175 0.84 5.52 -9.62
N MET A 176 -0.48 5.65 -9.79
CA MET A 176 -1.40 4.54 -10.00
C MET A 176 -1.70 4.36 -11.49
N ILE A 177 -1.42 3.17 -12.02
CA ILE A 177 -1.77 2.82 -13.40
C ILE A 177 -3.26 2.47 -13.49
N GLN A 178 -4.00 3.25 -14.26
CA GLN A 178 -5.40 2.98 -14.56
C GLN A 178 -5.54 1.98 -15.72
N ARG A 179 -6.70 1.33 -15.83
CA ARG A 179 -6.98 0.34 -16.90
C ARG A 179 -6.80 0.89 -18.32
N VAL A 180 -7.07 2.19 -18.51
CA VAL A 180 -6.87 2.92 -19.77
C VAL A 180 -5.40 3.25 -20.07
N LYS A 181 -4.45 2.67 -19.31
CA LYS A 181 -3.00 2.88 -19.43
C LYS A 181 -2.56 4.35 -19.25
N GLN A 182 -3.31 5.09 -18.45
CA GLN A 182 -2.95 6.42 -17.95
C GLN A 182 -2.45 6.29 -16.50
N VAL A 183 -1.65 7.26 -16.05
CA VAL A 183 -1.12 7.30 -14.69
C VAL A 183 -1.84 8.39 -13.91
N TYR A 184 -2.56 8.00 -12.87
CA TYR A 184 -3.11 8.93 -11.88
C TYR A 184 -2.09 9.14 -10.76
N ASP A 185 -1.79 10.39 -10.44
CA ASP A 185 -0.96 10.73 -9.30
C ASP A 185 -1.83 11.06 -8.08
N PRO A 186 -1.79 10.26 -7.01
CA PRO A 186 -2.59 10.48 -5.81
C PRO A 186 -2.03 11.57 -4.87
N ASN A 187 -0.85 12.12 -5.14
CA ASN A 187 -0.29 13.26 -4.40
C ASN A 187 -0.78 14.58 -5.00
N THR A 188 -0.80 14.71 -6.33
CA THR A 188 -1.22 15.94 -7.04
C THR A 188 -2.67 15.90 -7.53
N GLY A 189 -3.27 14.71 -7.63
CA GLY A 189 -4.59 14.52 -8.24
C GLY A 189 -4.59 14.60 -9.77
N ALA A 190 -3.42 14.73 -10.40
CA ALA A 190 -3.28 14.85 -11.85
C ALA A 190 -3.36 13.50 -12.56
N VAL A 191 -3.72 13.52 -13.85
CA VAL A 191 -3.71 12.34 -14.73
C VAL A 191 -2.74 12.59 -15.88
N TYR A 192 -1.77 11.70 -16.02
CA TYR A 192 -0.73 11.74 -17.05
C TYR A 192 -1.01 10.67 -18.10
N ARG A 193 -1.08 11.10 -19.36
CA ARG A 193 -1.29 10.23 -20.53
C ARG A 193 0.03 9.96 -21.23
N LYS A 194 0.05 8.92 -22.05
CA LYS A 194 1.21 8.62 -22.89
C LYS A 194 1.42 9.74 -23.90
N ALA A 195 2.65 10.19 -24.08
CA ALA A 195 2.99 11.14 -25.15
C ALA A 195 2.59 10.54 -26.52
N GLY A 196 1.69 11.20 -27.24
CA GLY A 196 1.18 10.76 -28.55
C GLY A 196 -0.26 10.22 -28.59
N GLN A 197 -1.09 10.46 -27.56
CA GLN A 197 -2.55 10.35 -27.65
C GLN A 197 -3.16 11.74 -27.66
N GLU A 198 -3.15 12.39 -28.82
CA GLU A 198 -4.10 13.45 -29.20
C GLU A 198 -5.16 12.86 -30.14
#